data_AF-A0A7V5DM49-F1
#
_entry.id   AF-A0A7V5DM49-F1
#
_cell.length_a   1.000
_cell.length_b   1.000
_cell.length_c   1.000
_cell.angle_alpha   90.00
_cell.angle_beta   90.00
_cell.angle_gamma   90.00
#
_symmetry.space_group_name_H-M   'P 1'
#
loop_
_entity.id
_entity.type
_entity.pdbx_description
1 polymer ?
#
loop_
_entity_poly.entity_id
_entity_poly.type
_entity_poly.pdbx_seq_one_letter_code
_entity_poly.pdbx_strand_id
1 'polypeptide(L)' 'PACPYQAREMHPWKHKAVVHEALCQGCGACVVACPNKACKLRNLTPSHVLAMMDAYLAEV' A
#
# COMPACT_ATOMS: atom_id res chain seq x y z
N PRO A 1 -13.71 0.03 -5.55
CA PRO A 1 -14.13 1.33 -4.96
C PRO A 1 -13.08 2.08 -4.10
N ALA A 2 -12.02 1.46 -3.57
CA ALA A 2 -11.09 2.16 -2.65
C ALA A 2 -9.98 3.02 -3.30
N CYS A 3 -9.84 3.02 -4.63
CA CYS A 3 -8.83 3.85 -5.30
C CYS A 3 -9.52 5.02 -6.02
N PRO A 4 -9.26 6.28 -5.66
CA PRO A 4 -9.86 7.43 -6.33
C PRO A 4 -9.29 7.65 -7.74
N TYR A 5 -8.12 7.07 -8.03
CA TYR A 5 -7.41 7.22 -9.31
C TYR A 5 -7.69 6.09 -10.30
N GLN A 6 -8.61 5.17 -9.97
CA GLN A 6 -8.91 3.98 -10.77
C GLN A 6 -7.68 3.12 -11.13
N ALA A 7 -6.62 3.20 -10.33
CA ALA A 7 -5.34 2.53 -10.58
C ALA A 7 -5.36 1.01 -10.28
N ARG A 8 -6.52 0.40 -10.03
CA ARG A 8 -6.60 -1.02 -9.64
C ARG A 8 -7.77 -1.72 -10.32
N GLU A 9 -7.53 -2.96 -10.70
CA GLU A 9 -8.55 -3.84 -11.28
C GLU A 9 -8.42 -5.27 -10.74
N MET A 10 -9.47 -6.06 -10.93
CA MET A 10 -9.45 -7.48 -10.62
C MET A 10 -8.85 -8.22 -11.82
N HIS A 11 -7.80 -9.02 -11.61
CA HIS A 11 -7.27 -9.82 -12.72
C HIS A 11 -8.39 -10.75 -13.26
N PRO A 12 -8.53 -10.92 -14.60
CA PRO A 12 -9.71 -11.58 -15.16
C PRO A 12 -9.95 -13.06 -14.80
N TRP A 13 -8.99 -13.73 -14.17
CA TRP A 13 -9.08 -15.16 -13.81
C TRP A 13 -8.24 -15.52 -12.59
N LYS A 14 -7.15 -14.78 -12.37
CA LYS A 14 -6.41 -14.87 -11.12
C LYS A 14 -7.25 -14.12 -10.08
N HIS A 15 -7.68 -14.75 -9.00
CA HIS A 15 -8.37 -14.10 -7.88
C HIS A 15 -7.42 -13.15 -7.10
N LYS A 16 -6.76 -12.23 -7.80
CA LYS A 16 -5.72 -11.30 -7.31
C LYS A 16 -5.91 -9.92 -7.92
N ALA A 17 -5.99 -8.90 -7.07
CA ALA A 17 -6.08 -7.51 -7.53
C ALA A 17 -4.75 -7.08 -8.13
N VAL A 18 -4.79 -6.35 -9.24
CA VAL A 18 -3.62 -5.80 -9.94
C VAL A 18 -3.66 -4.29 -9.79
N VAL A 19 -2.47 -3.67 -9.74
CA VAL A 19 -2.30 -2.23 -9.64
C VAL A 19 -1.56 -1.74 -10.89
N HIS A 20 -2.13 -0.76 -11.58
CA HIS A 20 -1.44 -0.04 -12.65
C HIS A 20 -0.56 1.04 -12.02
N GLU A 21 0.74 0.78 -11.98
CA GLU A 21 1.71 1.63 -11.28
C GLU A 21 1.74 3.06 -11.82
N ALA A 22 1.59 3.23 -13.14
CA ALA A 22 1.56 4.54 -13.79
C ALA A 22 0.43 5.47 -13.30
N LEU A 23 -0.67 4.91 -12.78
CA LEU A 23 -1.81 5.68 -12.24
C LEU A 23 -1.78 5.82 -10.72
N CYS A 24 -0.98 5.00 -10.04
CA CYS A 24 -0.98 4.90 -8.58
C CYS A 24 -0.26 6.10 -7.94
N GLN A 25 -0.98 6.89 -7.13
CA GLN A 25 -0.40 8.02 -6.37
C GLN A 25 0.14 7.64 -4.99
N GLY A 26 0.17 6.35 -4.66
CA GLY A 26 0.72 5.88 -3.39
C GLY A 26 -0.05 6.24 -2.11
N CYS A 27 -1.31 6.69 -2.20
CA CYS A 27 -2.12 7.13 -1.05
C CYS A 27 -2.42 6.08 0.05
N GLY A 28 -2.17 4.79 -0.20
CA GLY A 28 -2.36 3.72 0.80
C GLY A 28 -3.81 3.26 1.05
N ALA A 29 -4.83 3.88 0.46
CA ALA A 29 -6.24 3.51 0.69
C ALA A 29 -6.56 2.03 0.38
N CYS A 30 -5.91 1.43 -0.63
CA CYS A 30 -6.00 -0.02 -0.91
C CYS A 30 -5.56 -0.86 0.27
N VAL A 31 -4.44 -0.48 0.88
CA VAL A 31 -3.74 -1.28 1.88
C VAL A 31 -4.61 -1.41 3.13
N VAL A 32 -5.22 -0.29 3.55
CA VAL A 32 -6.12 -0.25 4.70
C VAL A 32 -7.44 -0.97 4.41
N ALA A 33 -8.03 -0.77 3.23
CA ALA A 33 -9.32 -1.35 2.89
C ALA A 33 -9.28 -2.86 2.60
N CYS A 34 -8.10 -3.45 2.43
CA CYS A 34 -7.95 -4.84 2.01
C CYS A 34 -8.13 -5.80 3.20
N PRO A 35 -9.23 -6.59 3.26
CA PRO A 35 -9.56 -7.37 4.45
C PRO A 35 -8.55 -8.50 4.72
N ASN A 36 -7.93 -9.06 3.67
CA ASN A 36 -6.92 -10.10 3.78
C ASN A 36 -5.48 -9.55 3.83
N LYS A 37 -5.31 -8.21 3.90
CA LYS A 37 -3.99 -7.53 3.97
C LYS A 37 -3.04 -7.90 2.81
N ALA A 38 -3.57 -8.28 1.65
CA ALA A 38 -2.76 -8.63 0.48
C ALA A 38 -2.15 -7.41 -0.21
N CYS A 39 -2.82 -6.26 -0.15
CA CYS A 39 -2.29 -5.01 -0.72
C CYS A 39 -1.13 -4.48 0.14
N LYS A 40 -0.04 -4.07 -0.51
CA LYS A 40 1.12 -3.43 0.13
C LYS A 40 1.49 -2.17 -0.63
N LEU A 41 2.00 -1.17 0.07
CA LEU A 41 2.58 0.01 -0.56
C LEU A 41 4.08 -0.21 -0.74
N ARG A 42 4.61 0.12 -1.92
CA ARG A 42 6.05 0.01 -2.18
C ARG A 42 6.82 0.94 -1.24
N ASN A 43 7.96 0.45 -0.75
CA ASN A 43 8.86 1.19 0.13
C ASN A 43 8.24 1.62 1.48
N LEU A 44 7.05 1.14 1.84
CA LEU A 44 6.43 1.38 3.14
C LEU A 44 6.13 0.03 3.81
N THR A 45 7.16 -0.52 4.47
CA THR A 45 7.03 -1.71 5.30
C THR A 45 6.89 -1.29 6.77
N PRO A 46 6.33 -2.16 7.64
CA PRO A 46 6.31 -1.90 9.08
C PRO A 46 7.70 -1.65 9.66
N SER A 47 8.73 -2.36 9.16
CA SER A 47 10.12 -2.16 9.58
C SER A 47 10.65 -0.77 9.23
N HIS A 48 10.29 -0.19 8.08
CA HIS A 48 10.67 1.18 7.75
C HIS A 48 10.04 2.18 8.72
N VAL A 49 8.76 2.02 9.04
CA VAL A 49 8.05 2.90 9.97
C VAL A 49 8.67 2.83 11.37
N LEU A 50 8.93 1.63 11.88
CA LEU A 50 9.56 1.46 13.18
C LEU A 50 10.97 2.06 13.20
N ALA A 51 11.78 1.87 12.16
CA ALA A 51 13.10 2.49 12.06
C ALA A 51 13.04 4.02 12.08
N MET A 52 12.03 4.64 11.45
CA MET A 52 11.83 6.10 11.54
C MET A 52 11.49 6.55 12.96
N MET A 53 10.69 5.77 13.69
CA MET A 53 10.35 6.06 15.09
C MET A 53 11.57 5.91 16.00
N ASP A 54 12.35 4.84 15.82
CA ASP A 54 13.58 4.59 16.57
C ASP A 54 14.60 5.71 16.36
N ALA A 55 14.76 6.18 15.11
CA ALA A 55 15.62 7.32 14.79
C ALA A 55 15.16 8.60 15.51
N TYR A 56 13.86 8.91 15.47
CA TYR A 56 13.31 10.07 16.17
C TYR A 56 13.50 9.99 17.69
N LEU A 57 13.31 8.82 18.30
CA LEU A 57 13.47 8.62 19.74
C LEU A 57 14.93 8.61 20.21
N ALA A 58 15.89 8.27 19.34
CA ALA A 58 17.31 8.28 19.66
C ALA A 58 17.95 9.68 19.59
N GLU A 59 17.29 10.64 18.92
CA GLU A 59 17.73 12.04 18.82
C GLU A 59 17.19 12.94 19.95
N VAL A 60 16.27 12.45 20.77
CA VAL A 60 15.67 13.15 21.93
C VAL A 60 16.36 12.69 23.22
#